data_AF-A0A959Y6I4-F1
#
_entry.id   AF-A0A959Y6I4-F1
#
_cell.length_a   1.000
_cell.length_b   1.000
_cell.length_c   1.000
_cell.angle_alpha   90.00
_cell.angle_beta   90.00
_cell.angle_gamma   90.00
#
_symmetry.space_group_name_H-M   'P 1'
#
loop_
_entity.id
_entity.type
_entity.pdbx_description
1 polymer ?
#
loop_
_entity_poly.entity_id
_entity_poly.type
_entity_poly.pdbx_seq_one_letter_code
_entity_poly.pdbx_strand_id
1 'polypeptide(L)'
;AAEPDIARVPVMVDSSKFSVIEAGLKCLQGKGIANSISLKEGEAEFLRQARIIRRLGAATVVMCFDEQGQADTFERRIAIAKRSYDLLTQKAGFAPHDIIIDANILTVATGMTEHDRYAIDFIEAVRWIKQHLPGALTSGGVSNVSFSFRGNEPVREAIHTAFLYHAIKAGLDMGIVNAGQIGVYDDIPKELLEHVEDVLLARRPDATERMVAFAEQFKGAPSAEAMAAQAAWREGSVEERLKHALVHGVTEF
;
A
#
# COMPACT_ATOMS: atom_id res chain seq x y z
N ALA A 1 11.21 -7.85 25.70
CA ALA A 1 11.34 -6.46 25.23
C ALA A 1 12.65 -6.35 24.46
N ALA A 2 12.57 -6.12 23.15
CA ALA A 2 13.71 -5.73 22.31
C ALA A 2 14.01 -4.24 22.53
N GLU A 3 15.14 -3.76 22.01
CA GLU A 3 15.67 -2.40 22.09
C GLU A 3 14.60 -1.28 22.25
N PRO A 4 14.78 -0.33 23.20
CA PRO A 4 13.79 0.70 23.51
C PRO A 4 13.32 1.51 22.30
N ASP A 5 14.17 1.73 21.30
CA ASP A 5 13.82 2.51 20.11
C ASP A 5 12.94 1.75 19.13
N ILE A 6 13.15 0.43 18.99
CA ILE A 6 12.30 -0.47 18.20
C ILE A 6 10.93 -0.64 18.87
N ALA A 7 10.89 -0.71 20.21
CA ALA A 7 9.66 -0.92 20.96
C ALA A 7 8.69 0.29 20.95
N ARG A 8 9.10 1.44 20.39
CA ARG A 8 8.26 2.65 20.30
C ARG A 8 7.16 2.54 19.24
N VAL A 9 7.32 1.67 18.25
CA VAL A 9 6.37 1.51 17.15
C VAL A 9 5.55 0.23 17.29
N PRO A 10 4.27 0.21 16.88
CA PRO A 10 3.47 -1.01 16.86
C PRO A 10 4.05 -2.06 15.92
N VAL A 11 3.83 -3.34 16.23
CA VAL A 11 4.23 -4.47 15.39
C VAL A 11 3.01 -5.01 14.66
N MET A 12 3.14 -5.15 13.33
CA MET A 12 2.21 -5.90 12.50
C MET A 12 2.70 -7.35 12.37
N VAL A 13 1.91 -8.30 12.88
CA VAL A 13 2.22 -9.73 12.81
C VAL A 13 1.65 -10.29 11.52
N ASP A 14 2.54 -10.58 10.57
CA ASP A 14 2.17 -11.00 9.21
C ASP A 14 2.33 -12.52 9.00
N SER A 15 1.22 -13.21 8.76
CA SER A 15 1.24 -14.63 8.40
C SER A 15 -0.05 -15.09 7.73
N SER A 16 0.06 -16.03 6.79
CA SER A 16 -1.09 -16.76 6.26
C SER A 16 -1.67 -17.80 7.23
N LYS A 17 -0.99 -18.08 8.35
CA LYS A 17 -1.44 -19.03 9.37
C LYS A 17 -1.93 -18.26 10.59
N PHE A 18 -3.22 -18.36 10.89
CA PHE A 18 -3.80 -17.68 12.06
C PHE A 18 -3.13 -18.10 13.39
N SER A 19 -2.68 -19.35 13.51
CA SER A 19 -1.95 -19.80 14.71
C SER A 19 -0.64 -19.03 14.95
N VAL A 20 0.03 -18.58 13.89
CA VAL A 20 1.23 -17.75 13.98
C VAL A 20 0.87 -16.32 14.38
N ILE A 21 -0.21 -15.77 13.79
CA ILE A 21 -0.75 -14.46 14.20
C ILE A 21 -1.09 -14.46 15.69
N GLU A 22 -1.84 -15.45 16.14
CA GLU A 22 -2.26 -15.57 17.55
C GLU A 22 -1.06 -15.70 18.50
N ALA A 23 -0.07 -16.52 18.13
CA ALA A 23 1.15 -16.66 18.92
C ALA A 23 1.95 -15.35 18.97
N GLY A 24 2.11 -14.66 17.84
CA GLY A 24 2.80 -13.38 17.76
C GLY A 24 2.12 -12.31 18.60
N LEU A 25 0.79 -12.17 18.50
CA LEU A 25 0.01 -11.21 19.30
C LEU A 25 0.13 -11.47 20.80
N LYS A 26 0.15 -12.74 21.24
CA LYS A 26 0.36 -13.09 22.67
C LYS A 26 1.74 -12.70 23.19
N CYS A 27 2.74 -12.55 22.31
CA CYS A 27 4.09 -12.13 22.67
C CYS A 27 4.24 -10.60 22.74
N LEU A 28 3.26 -9.83 22.26
CA LEU A 28 3.32 -8.37 22.27
C LEU A 28 2.75 -7.81 23.59
N GLN A 29 3.45 -6.85 24.17
CA GLN A 29 2.98 -6.12 25.36
C GLN A 29 2.06 -4.95 24.99
N GLY A 30 2.34 -4.29 23.86
CA GLY A 30 1.53 -3.20 23.32
C GLY A 30 0.48 -3.67 22.32
N LYS A 31 -0.30 -2.71 21.80
CA LYS A 31 -1.31 -2.99 20.76
C LYS A 31 -0.64 -3.39 19.45
N GLY A 32 -0.77 -4.67 19.08
CA GLY A 32 -0.34 -5.19 17.79
C GLY A 32 -1.38 -5.04 16.69
N ILE A 33 -0.98 -5.35 15.46
CA ILE A 33 -1.86 -5.44 14.28
C ILE A 33 -1.76 -6.85 13.70
N ALA A 34 -2.88 -7.54 13.52
CA ALA A 34 -2.94 -8.81 12.82
C ALA A 34 -2.96 -8.58 11.29
N ASN A 35 -2.01 -9.14 10.55
CA ASN A 35 -2.03 -9.18 9.09
C ASN A 35 -2.05 -10.65 8.61
N SER A 36 -3.18 -11.21 8.23
CA SER A 36 -4.54 -10.64 8.17
C SER A 36 -5.59 -11.72 8.40
N ILE A 37 -6.86 -11.32 8.45
CA ILE A 37 -8.01 -12.23 8.38
C ILE A 37 -8.84 -11.94 7.11
N SER A 38 -9.67 -12.89 6.69
CA SER A 38 -10.56 -12.71 5.54
C SER A 38 -11.75 -13.67 5.58
N LEU A 39 -12.68 -13.53 4.64
CA LEU A 39 -13.85 -14.40 4.49
C LEU A 39 -13.55 -15.66 3.68
N LYS A 40 -12.29 -15.91 3.29
CA LYS A 40 -11.87 -17.05 2.46
C LYS A 40 -12.35 -18.40 2.99
N GLU A 41 -12.26 -18.61 4.30
CA GLU A 41 -12.67 -19.85 4.99
C GLU A 41 -14.11 -19.78 5.51
N GLY A 42 -14.87 -18.77 5.08
CA GLY A 42 -16.25 -18.53 5.46
C GLY A 42 -16.42 -17.67 6.72
N GLU A 43 -17.65 -17.22 6.92
CA GLU A 43 -18.04 -16.29 7.99
C GLU A 43 -17.76 -16.83 9.40
N ALA A 44 -17.96 -18.12 9.64
CA ALA A 44 -17.79 -18.71 10.97
C ALA A 44 -16.33 -18.60 11.44
N GLU A 45 -15.38 -18.92 10.56
CA GLU A 45 -13.96 -18.85 10.86
C GLU A 45 -13.49 -17.40 10.96
N PHE A 46 -13.93 -16.52 10.06
CA PHE A 46 -13.68 -15.08 10.13
C PHE A 46 -14.09 -14.48 11.48
N LEU A 47 -15.30 -14.78 11.96
CA LEU A 47 -15.78 -14.30 13.27
C LEU A 47 -15.04 -14.94 14.45
N ARG A 48 -14.60 -16.21 14.33
CA ARG A 48 -13.77 -16.86 15.37
C ARG A 48 -12.43 -16.13 15.52
N GLN A 49 -11.73 -15.92 14.41
CA GLN A 49 -10.44 -15.23 14.36
C GLN A 49 -10.56 -13.79 14.85
N ALA A 50 -11.56 -13.06 14.37
CA ALA A 50 -11.85 -11.69 14.81
C ALA A 50 -12.02 -11.61 16.34
N ARG A 51 -12.88 -12.45 16.93
CA ARG A 51 -13.12 -12.43 18.39
C ARG A 51 -11.84 -12.71 19.19
N ILE A 52 -10.94 -13.54 18.68
CA ILE A 52 -9.64 -13.80 19.30
C ILE A 52 -8.76 -12.55 19.23
N ILE A 53 -8.62 -11.93 18.06
CA ILE A 53 -7.83 -10.71 17.87
C ILE A 53 -8.34 -9.59 18.80
N ARG A 54 -9.66 -9.40 18.85
CA ARG A 54 -10.30 -8.43 19.76
C ARG A 54 -10.00 -8.73 21.22
N ARG A 55 -10.07 -9.99 21.64
CA ARG A 55 -9.75 -10.40 23.02
C ARG A 55 -8.28 -10.08 23.37
N LEU A 56 -7.39 -10.16 22.40
CA LEU A 56 -5.97 -9.79 22.54
C LEU A 56 -5.75 -8.27 22.44
N GLY A 57 -6.79 -7.47 22.23
CA GLY A 57 -6.70 -6.01 22.18
C GLY A 57 -6.00 -5.45 20.94
N ALA A 58 -5.88 -6.25 19.88
CA ALA A 58 -5.18 -5.88 18.65
C ALA A 58 -6.13 -5.33 17.57
N ALA A 59 -5.58 -4.51 16.67
CA ALA A 59 -6.24 -4.15 15.41
C ALA A 59 -6.04 -5.27 14.37
N THR A 60 -6.79 -5.24 13.27
CA THR A 60 -6.66 -6.25 12.20
C THR A 60 -6.72 -5.65 10.81
N VAL A 61 -5.83 -6.13 9.95
CA VAL A 61 -5.98 -6.05 8.50
C VAL A 61 -7.01 -7.09 8.06
N VAL A 62 -7.90 -6.66 7.17
CA VAL A 62 -8.94 -7.48 6.58
C VAL A 62 -8.77 -7.45 5.07
N MET A 63 -8.38 -8.59 4.50
CA MET A 63 -8.23 -8.70 3.05
C MET A 63 -9.61 -8.74 2.40
N CYS A 64 -9.77 -8.05 1.27
CA CYS A 64 -10.91 -8.25 0.38
C CYS A 64 -10.79 -9.60 -0.36
N PHE A 65 -10.96 -10.69 0.38
CA PHE A 65 -10.96 -12.07 -0.10
C PHE A 65 -12.09 -12.81 0.62
N ASP A 66 -13.00 -13.41 -0.14
CA ASP A 66 -14.13 -14.17 0.40
C ASP A 66 -14.18 -15.60 -0.16
N GLU A 67 -15.28 -16.31 0.07
CA GLU A 67 -15.50 -17.70 -0.36
C GLU A 67 -15.44 -17.88 -1.89
N GLN A 68 -15.58 -16.80 -2.66
CA GLN A 68 -15.51 -16.79 -4.12
C GLN A 68 -14.13 -16.41 -4.65
N GLY A 69 -13.19 -16.02 -3.79
CA GLY A 69 -11.83 -15.67 -4.17
C GLY A 69 -11.42 -14.25 -3.79
N GLN A 70 -10.27 -13.84 -4.32
CA GLN A 70 -9.72 -12.50 -4.15
C GLN A 70 -10.56 -11.49 -4.95
N ALA A 71 -10.84 -10.32 -4.36
CA ALA A 71 -11.45 -9.23 -5.10
C ALA A 71 -10.43 -8.52 -5.98
N ASP A 72 -10.68 -8.55 -7.28
CA ASP A 72 -9.89 -7.94 -8.35
C ASP A 72 -10.58 -6.70 -8.95
N THR A 73 -11.91 -6.69 -9.06
CA THR A 73 -12.71 -5.53 -9.52
C THR A 73 -13.13 -4.58 -8.40
N PHE A 74 -13.45 -3.34 -8.75
CA PHE A 74 -14.02 -2.35 -7.82
C PHE A 74 -15.26 -2.87 -7.06
N GLU A 75 -16.23 -3.43 -7.78
CA GLU A 75 -17.51 -3.91 -7.19
C GLU A 75 -17.27 -5.02 -6.17
N ARG A 76 -16.36 -5.94 -6.48
CA ARG A 76 -15.99 -7.02 -5.57
C ARG A 76 -15.29 -6.48 -4.33
N ARG A 77 -14.38 -5.51 -4.47
CA ARG A 77 -13.67 -4.89 -3.35
C ARG A 77 -14.65 -4.24 -2.37
N ILE A 78 -15.60 -3.42 -2.86
CA ILE A 78 -16.55 -2.72 -1.98
C ILE A 78 -17.57 -3.69 -1.34
N ALA A 79 -17.98 -4.74 -2.07
CA ALA A 79 -18.91 -5.75 -1.55
C ALA A 79 -18.30 -6.52 -0.38
N ILE A 80 -17.06 -6.99 -0.52
CA ILE A 80 -16.36 -7.72 0.55
C ILE A 80 -16.01 -6.77 1.69
N ALA A 81 -15.49 -5.56 1.41
CA ALA A 81 -15.18 -4.58 2.45
C ALA A 81 -16.38 -4.26 3.33
N LYS A 82 -17.55 -3.99 2.70
CA LYS A 82 -18.79 -3.73 3.43
C LYS A 82 -19.24 -4.93 4.27
N ARG A 83 -19.27 -6.13 3.67
CA ARG A 83 -19.68 -7.35 4.38
C ARG A 83 -18.78 -7.61 5.60
N SER A 84 -17.46 -7.53 5.41
CA SER A 84 -16.50 -7.72 6.49
C SER A 84 -16.65 -6.68 7.60
N TYR A 85 -16.82 -5.40 7.23
CA TYR A 85 -17.05 -4.32 8.19
C TYR A 85 -18.32 -4.54 9.03
N ASP A 86 -19.44 -4.90 8.39
CA ASP A 86 -20.70 -5.18 9.08
C ASP A 86 -20.56 -6.36 10.05
N LEU A 87 -19.91 -7.45 9.62
CA LEU A 87 -19.66 -8.62 10.46
C LEU A 87 -18.78 -8.28 11.67
N LEU A 88 -17.72 -7.51 11.47
CA LEU A 88 -16.79 -7.14 12.54
C LEU A 88 -17.46 -6.23 13.57
N THR A 89 -18.15 -5.19 13.11
CA THR A 89 -18.78 -4.20 13.98
C THR A 89 -20.02 -4.77 14.69
N GLN A 90 -20.86 -5.53 13.99
CA GLN A 90 -22.15 -5.98 14.52
C GLN A 90 -22.08 -7.34 15.22
N LYS A 91 -21.21 -8.27 14.78
CA LYS A 91 -21.16 -9.66 15.31
C LYS A 91 -19.89 -10.04 16.07
N ALA A 92 -18.77 -9.34 15.83
CA ALA A 92 -17.52 -9.55 16.58
C ALA A 92 -17.26 -8.46 17.65
N GLY A 93 -17.96 -7.32 17.57
CA GLY A 93 -17.85 -6.20 18.51
C GLY A 93 -16.56 -5.39 18.35
N PHE A 94 -15.97 -5.37 17.16
CA PHE A 94 -14.82 -4.52 16.86
C PHE A 94 -15.19 -3.04 16.90
N ALA A 95 -14.26 -2.22 17.40
CA ALA A 95 -14.33 -0.80 17.14
C ALA A 95 -13.94 -0.53 15.67
N PRO A 96 -14.65 0.34 14.94
CA PRO A 96 -14.35 0.61 13.53
C PRO A 96 -12.91 1.05 13.26
N HIS A 97 -12.30 1.83 14.18
CA HIS A 97 -10.92 2.32 14.06
C HIS A 97 -9.84 1.23 14.22
N ASP A 98 -10.22 0.02 14.62
CA ASP A 98 -9.34 -1.15 14.68
C ASP A 98 -9.45 -2.06 13.45
N ILE A 99 -10.28 -1.66 12.47
CA ILE A 99 -10.47 -2.35 11.21
C ILE A 99 -9.65 -1.63 10.14
N ILE A 100 -8.68 -2.34 9.56
CA ILE A 100 -7.86 -1.87 8.44
C ILE A 100 -8.25 -2.70 7.21
N ILE A 101 -8.92 -2.11 6.23
CA ILE A 101 -9.30 -2.82 5.00
C ILE A 101 -8.15 -2.78 4.01
N ASP A 102 -7.69 -3.95 3.56
CA ASP A 102 -6.80 -4.09 2.40
C ASP A 102 -7.64 -4.49 1.18
N ALA A 103 -7.82 -3.53 0.26
CA ALA A 103 -8.60 -3.72 -0.96
C ALA A 103 -7.82 -4.40 -2.10
N ASN A 104 -6.70 -5.06 -1.79
CA ASN A 104 -5.77 -5.76 -2.68
C ASN A 104 -5.08 -4.83 -3.67
N ILE A 105 -3.86 -4.39 -3.36
CA ILE A 105 -2.96 -3.84 -4.38
C ILE A 105 -2.43 -5.00 -5.22
N LEU A 106 -2.85 -5.05 -6.48
CA LEU A 106 -2.48 -6.06 -7.47
C LEU A 106 -1.56 -5.47 -8.53
N THR A 107 -0.86 -6.36 -9.24
CA THR A 107 0.14 -5.98 -10.25
C THR A 107 -0.52 -5.46 -11.52
N VAL A 108 -0.06 -4.30 -12.00
CA VAL A 108 -0.48 -3.71 -13.28
C VAL A 108 0.59 -3.91 -14.36
N ALA A 109 0.27 -3.54 -15.60
CA ALA A 109 1.18 -3.66 -16.74
C ALA A 109 1.72 -5.09 -16.97
N THR A 110 0.88 -6.09 -16.74
CA THR A 110 1.26 -7.52 -16.91
C THR A 110 1.14 -8.01 -18.35
N GLY A 111 0.60 -7.18 -19.25
CA GLY A 111 0.23 -7.55 -20.62
C GLY A 111 -1.15 -8.23 -20.74
N MET A 112 -1.95 -8.25 -19.67
CA MET A 112 -3.31 -8.78 -19.66
C MET A 112 -4.30 -7.63 -19.42
N THR A 113 -5.24 -7.42 -20.34
CA THR A 113 -6.18 -6.29 -20.29
C THR A 113 -7.05 -6.30 -19.03
N GLU A 114 -7.32 -7.47 -18.47
CA GLU A 114 -8.06 -7.65 -17.23
C GLU A 114 -7.36 -6.96 -16.03
N HIS A 115 -6.05 -6.77 -16.10
CA HIS A 115 -5.24 -6.22 -15.01
C HIS A 115 -5.02 -4.71 -15.11
N ASP A 116 -5.34 -4.09 -16.25
CA ASP A 116 -5.07 -2.68 -16.52
C ASP A 116 -5.77 -1.75 -15.52
N ARG A 117 -6.92 -2.18 -14.98
CA ARG A 117 -7.72 -1.40 -14.04
C ARG A 117 -7.39 -1.63 -12.58
N TYR A 118 -6.50 -2.55 -12.23
CA TYR A 118 -6.29 -2.94 -10.83
C TYR A 118 -5.88 -1.80 -9.90
N ALA A 119 -5.06 -0.85 -10.39
CA ALA A 119 -4.63 0.30 -9.59
C ALA A 119 -5.75 1.33 -9.41
N ILE A 120 -6.43 1.74 -10.49
CA ILE A 120 -7.53 2.70 -10.38
C ILE A 120 -8.71 2.13 -9.58
N ASP A 121 -9.03 0.85 -9.75
CA ASP A 121 -10.11 0.19 -8.99
C ASP A 121 -9.75 0.09 -7.50
N PHE A 122 -8.47 -0.04 -7.14
CA PHE A 122 -8.02 0.09 -5.74
C PHE A 122 -8.28 1.49 -5.20
N ILE A 123 -7.86 2.52 -5.95
CA ILE A 123 -7.99 3.93 -5.54
C ILE A 123 -9.47 4.29 -5.36
N GLU A 124 -10.34 3.86 -6.28
CA GLU A 124 -11.79 4.05 -6.16
C GLU A 124 -12.37 3.27 -4.97
N ALA A 125 -11.92 2.04 -4.72
CA ALA A 125 -12.36 1.26 -3.57
C ALA A 125 -11.98 1.93 -2.24
N VAL A 126 -10.76 2.48 -2.14
CA VAL A 126 -10.33 3.28 -0.99
C VAL A 126 -11.26 4.46 -0.77
N ARG A 127 -11.51 5.26 -1.82
CA ARG A 127 -12.44 6.41 -1.74
C ARG A 127 -13.83 5.99 -1.25
N TRP A 128 -14.35 4.89 -1.80
CA TRP A 128 -15.64 4.35 -1.40
C TRP A 128 -15.64 3.91 0.07
N ILE A 129 -14.62 3.17 0.51
CA ILE A 129 -14.49 2.69 1.90
C ILE A 129 -14.49 3.89 2.86
N LYS A 130 -13.72 4.94 2.58
CA LYS A 130 -13.66 6.13 3.43
C LYS A 130 -15.00 6.87 3.52
N GLN A 131 -15.79 6.86 2.44
CA GLN A 131 -17.10 7.51 2.41
C GLN A 131 -18.20 6.69 3.10
N HIS A 132 -18.12 5.36 3.07
CA HIS A 132 -19.24 4.48 3.46
C HIS A 132 -19.00 3.68 4.74
N LEU A 133 -17.75 3.47 5.15
CA LEU A 133 -17.38 2.63 6.31
C LEU A 133 -16.72 3.51 7.39
N PRO A 134 -17.51 4.27 8.18
CA PRO A 134 -16.99 5.31 9.05
C PRO A 134 -16.05 4.76 10.12
N GLY A 135 -14.87 5.34 10.23
CA GLY A 135 -13.86 4.95 11.20
C GLY A 135 -12.97 3.80 10.74
N ALA A 136 -13.32 3.04 9.70
CA ALA A 136 -12.41 2.07 9.12
C ALA A 136 -11.18 2.78 8.49
N LEU A 137 -10.03 2.14 8.63
CA LEU A 137 -8.79 2.52 8.00
C LEU A 137 -8.57 1.70 6.72
N THR A 138 -7.68 2.14 5.87
CA THR A 138 -7.32 1.49 4.60
C THR A 138 -5.82 1.28 4.50
N SER A 139 -5.42 0.13 3.94
CA SER A 139 -4.01 -0.22 3.72
C SER A 139 -3.82 -0.97 2.40
N GLY A 140 -2.56 -1.23 2.06
CA GLY A 140 -2.16 -2.13 0.99
C GLY A 140 -0.65 -2.33 0.90
N GLY A 141 -0.24 -3.46 0.34
CA GLY A 141 1.14 -3.74 -0.04
C GLY A 141 1.56 -3.01 -1.31
N VAL A 142 2.15 -1.81 -1.18
CA VAL A 142 2.42 -0.91 -2.32
C VAL A 142 3.34 -1.56 -3.34
N SER A 143 4.37 -2.27 -2.89
CA SER A 143 5.35 -2.92 -3.78
C SER A 143 4.73 -3.86 -4.83
N ASN A 144 3.55 -4.42 -4.55
CA ASN A 144 2.85 -5.37 -5.42
C ASN A 144 2.40 -4.74 -6.75
N VAL A 145 2.10 -3.44 -6.77
CA VAL A 145 1.63 -2.72 -7.98
C VAL A 145 2.66 -2.80 -9.11
N SER A 146 3.94 -2.84 -8.73
CA SER A 146 5.09 -2.68 -9.62
C SER A 146 5.79 -3.99 -10.03
N PHE A 147 5.22 -5.17 -9.71
CA PHE A 147 5.95 -6.44 -9.91
C PHE A 147 6.33 -6.75 -11.35
N SER A 148 5.62 -6.21 -12.35
CA SER A 148 5.98 -6.34 -13.77
C SER A 148 7.34 -5.71 -14.11
N PHE A 149 7.85 -4.81 -13.25
CA PHE A 149 9.09 -4.06 -13.46
C PHE A 149 10.21 -4.45 -12.48
N ARG A 150 10.16 -5.66 -11.91
CA ARG A 150 11.24 -6.16 -11.02
C ARG A 150 12.60 -6.03 -11.69
N GLY A 151 13.58 -5.49 -10.95
CA GLY A 151 14.92 -5.22 -11.45
C GLY A 151 15.10 -3.84 -12.08
N ASN A 152 14.03 -3.05 -12.22
CA ASN A 152 14.07 -1.65 -12.65
C ASN A 152 13.61 -0.73 -11.52
N GLU A 153 14.47 -0.54 -10.52
CA GLU A 153 14.12 0.19 -9.31
C GLU A 153 13.69 1.66 -9.55
N PRO A 154 14.31 2.45 -10.46
CA PRO A 154 13.84 3.80 -10.75
C PRO A 154 12.38 3.85 -11.23
N VAL A 155 12.00 2.90 -12.11
CA VAL A 155 10.61 2.78 -12.57
C VAL A 155 9.69 2.37 -11.43
N ARG A 156 10.10 1.39 -10.60
CA ARG A 156 9.28 0.92 -9.48
C ARG A 156 9.03 2.02 -8.46
N GLU A 157 10.05 2.79 -8.10
CA GLU A 157 9.96 3.92 -7.18
C GLU A 157 9.02 5.02 -7.71
N ALA A 158 9.12 5.34 -9.01
CA ALA A 158 8.20 6.28 -9.65
C ALA A 158 6.74 5.77 -9.59
N ILE A 159 6.51 4.49 -9.87
CA ILE A 159 5.18 3.86 -9.76
C ILE A 159 4.67 3.92 -8.31
N HIS A 160 5.49 3.57 -7.32
CA HIS A 160 5.08 3.61 -5.91
C HIS A 160 4.69 5.02 -5.48
N THR A 161 5.53 5.99 -5.83
CA THR A 161 5.35 7.41 -5.49
C THR A 161 4.08 7.98 -6.12
N ALA A 162 3.86 7.74 -7.41
CA ALA A 162 2.65 8.19 -8.11
C ALA A 162 1.39 7.47 -7.63
N PHE A 163 1.47 6.16 -7.37
CA PHE A 163 0.36 5.40 -6.81
C PHE A 163 -0.04 5.93 -5.43
N LEU A 164 0.92 6.15 -4.54
CA LEU A 164 0.68 6.69 -3.20
C LEU A 164 0.09 8.10 -3.26
N TYR A 165 0.56 8.97 -4.16
CA TYR A 165 0.00 10.31 -4.34
C TYR A 165 -1.51 10.27 -4.60
N HIS A 166 -1.95 9.44 -5.55
CA HIS A 166 -3.37 9.31 -5.89
C HIS A 166 -4.17 8.55 -4.84
N ALA A 167 -3.62 7.47 -4.27
CA ALA A 167 -4.29 6.68 -3.24
C ALA A 167 -4.48 7.47 -1.94
N ILE A 168 -3.47 8.24 -1.50
CA ILE A 168 -3.57 9.11 -0.31
C ILE A 168 -4.60 10.20 -0.55
N LYS A 169 -4.64 10.82 -1.74
CA LYS A 169 -5.72 11.77 -2.11
C LYS A 169 -7.12 11.14 -2.07
N ALA A 170 -7.24 9.85 -2.38
CA ALA A 170 -8.48 9.11 -2.24
C ALA A 170 -8.82 8.73 -0.77
N GLY A 171 -7.85 8.87 0.14
CA GLY A 171 -8.01 8.65 1.57
C GLY A 171 -7.31 7.42 2.12
N LEU A 172 -6.27 6.92 1.45
CA LEU A 172 -5.41 5.84 1.96
C LEU A 172 -4.73 6.27 3.26
N ASP A 173 -4.96 5.52 4.34
CA ASP A 173 -4.48 5.88 5.69
C ASP A 173 -3.06 5.37 5.97
N MET A 174 -2.71 4.21 5.43
CA MET A 174 -1.41 3.56 5.64
C MET A 174 -1.03 2.67 4.44
N GLY A 175 0.24 2.28 4.36
CA GLY A 175 0.73 1.38 3.32
C GLY A 175 1.95 0.59 3.79
N ILE A 176 2.06 -0.66 3.34
CA ILE A 176 3.26 -1.48 3.55
C ILE A 176 4.22 -1.15 2.41
N VAL A 177 5.27 -0.42 2.75
CA VAL A 177 6.20 0.23 1.81
C VAL A 177 7.65 -0.08 2.19
N ASN A 178 8.56 0.06 1.23
CA ASN A 178 9.96 0.25 1.56
C ASN A 178 10.18 1.75 1.85
N ALA A 179 10.38 2.11 3.11
CA ALA A 179 10.50 3.51 3.54
C ALA A 179 11.67 4.27 2.86
N GLY A 180 12.70 3.55 2.40
CA GLY A 180 13.84 4.15 1.69
C GLY A 180 13.66 4.31 0.17
N GLN A 181 12.53 3.86 -0.39
CA GLN A 181 12.23 3.90 -1.83
C GLN A 181 10.91 4.63 -2.11
N ILE A 182 10.66 5.74 -1.40
CA ILE A 182 9.51 6.60 -1.62
C ILE A 182 10.05 7.98 -1.99
N GLY A 183 9.85 8.36 -3.25
CA GLY A 183 10.28 9.65 -3.78
C GLY A 183 9.27 10.76 -3.51
N VAL A 184 9.60 11.95 -4.00
CA VAL A 184 8.69 13.10 -4.05
C VAL A 184 7.99 13.09 -5.40
N TYR A 185 6.66 13.20 -5.40
CA TYR A 185 5.85 13.12 -6.62
C TYR A 185 6.27 14.14 -7.69
N ASP A 186 6.53 15.38 -7.28
CA ASP A 186 6.88 16.48 -8.19
C ASP A 186 8.29 16.33 -8.80
N ASP A 187 9.14 15.47 -8.23
CA ASP A 187 10.50 15.21 -8.72
C ASP A 187 10.56 14.07 -9.75
N ILE A 188 9.45 13.35 -9.96
CA ILE A 188 9.39 12.32 -11.01
C ILE A 188 9.55 13.01 -12.37
N PRO A 189 10.50 12.57 -13.23
CA PRO A 189 10.65 13.13 -14.57
C PRO A 189 9.32 13.11 -15.33
N LYS A 190 8.92 14.26 -15.91
CA LYS A 190 7.58 14.45 -16.49
C LYS A 190 7.17 13.36 -17.48
N GLU A 191 8.10 12.93 -18.33
CA GLU A 191 7.85 11.86 -19.31
C GLU A 191 7.63 10.50 -18.63
N LEU A 192 8.43 10.17 -17.60
CA LEU A 192 8.23 8.95 -16.80
C LEU A 192 6.90 9.01 -16.05
N LEU A 193 6.57 10.15 -15.46
CA LEU A 193 5.30 10.35 -14.75
C LEU A 193 4.10 10.15 -15.68
N GLU A 194 4.14 10.66 -16.90
CA GLU A 194 3.08 10.47 -17.88
C GLU A 194 2.83 8.98 -18.17
N HIS A 195 3.88 8.20 -18.41
CA HIS A 195 3.76 6.75 -18.66
C HIS A 195 3.28 5.99 -17.42
N VAL A 196 3.77 6.37 -16.24
CA VAL A 196 3.35 5.77 -14.96
C VAL A 196 1.86 6.05 -14.70
N GLU A 197 1.40 7.28 -14.85
CA GLU A 197 0.00 7.63 -14.66
C GLU A 197 -0.92 7.02 -15.72
N ASP A 198 -0.45 6.89 -16.97
CA ASP A 198 -1.21 6.20 -18.02
C ASP A 198 -1.54 4.77 -17.61
N VAL A 199 -0.58 4.05 -17.01
CA VAL A 199 -0.76 2.69 -16.49
C VAL A 199 -1.64 2.70 -15.23
N LEU A 200 -1.31 3.51 -14.23
CA LEU A 200 -2.00 3.48 -12.93
C LEU A 200 -3.46 3.91 -13.01
N LEU A 201 -3.78 4.88 -13.88
CA LEU A 201 -5.11 5.46 -14.01
C LEU A 201 -5.86 4.91 -15.23
N ALA A 202 -5.29 3.93 -15.93
CA ALA A 202 -5.85 3.33 -17.14
C ALA A 202 -6.32 4.39 -18.16
N ARG A 203 -5.50 5.41 -18.41
CA ARG A 203 -5.88 6.59 -19.25
C ARG A 203 -5.97 6.25 -20.74
N ARG A 204 -5.31 5.18 -21.16
CA ARG A 204 -5.20 4.75 -22.56
C ARG A 204 -4.98 3.24 -22.67
N PRO A 205 -5.45 2.59 -23.75
CA PRO A 205 -5.37 1.13 -23.92
C PRO A 205 -3.95 0.60 -24.18
N ASP A 206 -3.06 1.43 -24.74
CA ASP A 206 -1.67 1.09 -25.06
C ASP A 206 -0.68 1.49 -23.95
N ALA A 207 -1.16 1.84 -22.75
CA ALA A 207 -0.34 2.31 -21.63
C ALA A 207 0.74 1.29 -21.24
N THR A 208 0.36 0.01 -21.12
CA THR A 208 1.25 -1.09 -20.76
C THR A 208 2.39 -1.24 -21.77
N GLU A 209 2.08 -1.28 -23.07
CA GLU A 209 3.09 -1.44 -24.13
C GLU A 209 4.07 -0.27 -24.15
N ARG A 210 3.57 0.97 -24.04
CA ARG A 210 4.38 2.18 -23.98
C ARG A 210 5.30 2.17 -22.77
N MET A 211 4.76 1.84 -21.60
CA MET A 211 5.54 1.83 -20.36
C MET A 211 6.64 0.77 -20.39
N VAL A 212 6.35 -0.43 -20.90
CA VAL A 212 7.35 -1.50 -21.04
C VAL A 212 8.47 -1.09 -22.00
N ALA A 213 8.12 -0.52 -23.16
CA ALA A 213 9.12 -0.04 -24.11
C ALA A 213 9.98 1.11 -23.55
N PHE A 214 9.36 2.04 -22.82
CA PHE A 214 10.04 3.15 -22.17
C PHE A 214 10.96 2.70 -21.03
N ALA A 215 10.50 1.72 -20.23
CA ALA A 215 11.25 1.20 -19.09
C ALA A 215 12.59 0.56 -19.48
N GLU A 216 12.75 0.06 -20.71
CA GLU A 216 14.04 -0.46 -21.20
C GLU A 216 15.18 0.57 -21.11
N GLN A 217 14.87 1.87 -21.20
CA GLN A 217 15.86 2.95 -21.11
C GLN A 217 16.44 3.11 -19.70
N PHE A 218 15.76 2.59 -18.68
CA PHE A 218 16.14 2.70 -17.26
C PHE A 218 16.86 1.45 -16.74
N LYS A 219 17.10 0.44 -17.60
CA LYS A 219 17.87 -0.75 -17.22
C LYS A 219 19.37 -0.42 -17.16
N GLY A 220 19.87 -0.17 -15.95
CA GLY A 220 21.29 0.08 -15.68
C GLY A 220 21.50 0.71 -14.30
N ALA A 221 22.73 0.67 -13.78
CA ALA A 221 23.07 1.45 -12.59
C ALA A 221 22.91 2.96 -12.89
N PRO A 222 22.48 3.80 -11.93
CA PRO A 222 22.40 5.24 -12.14
C PRO A 222 23.75 5.75 -12.64
N SER A 223 23.73 6.57 -13.70
CA SER A 223 24.96 7.17 -14.22
C SER A 223 25.60 8.06 -13.17
N ALA A 224 26.91 8.27 -13.24
CA ALA A 224 27.61 9.21 -12.36
C ALA A 224 26.99 10.63 -12.42
N GLU A 225 26.40 11.00 -13.56
CA GLU A 225 25.64 12.24 -13.74
C GLU A 225 24.32 12.26 -12.95
N ALA A 226 23.60 11.14 -12.85
CA ALA A 226 22.39 11.05 -12.02
C ALA A 226 22.71 11.20 -10.52
N MET A 227 23.83 10.63 -10.06
CA MET A 227 24.30 10.80 -8.69
C MET A 227 24.80 12.23 -8.42
N ALA A 228 25.46 12.86 -9.39
CA ALA A 228 25.90 14.26 -9.29
C ALA A 228 24.71 15.24 -9.29
N ALA A 229 23.68 15.00 -10.11
CA ALA A 229 22.44 15.78 -10.12
C ALA A 229 21.71 15.70 -8.77
N GLN A 230 21.76 14.55 -8.09
CA GLN A 230 21.20 14.36 -6.75
C GLN A 230 21.94 15.15 -5.66
N ALA A 231 23.17 15.60 -5.92
CA ALA A 231 23.95 16.45 -5.01
C ALA A 231 23.90 17.95 -5.34
N ALA A 232 23.34 18.33 -6.50
CA ALA A 232 23.34 19.71 -7.01
C ALA A 232 22.63 20.71 -6.08
N TRP A 233 21.64 20.25 -5.30
CA TRP A 233 20.95 21.10 -4.32
C TRP A 233 21.89 21.68 -3.26
N ARG A 234 23.03 21.03 -2.98
CA ARG A 234 24.01 21.49 -2.00
C ARG A 234 24.78 22.74 -2.44
N GLU A 235 24.74 23.07 -3.73
CA GLU A 235 25.38 24.28 -4.29
C GLU A 235 24.46 25.51 -4.24
N GLY A 236 23.18 25.33 -3.90
CA GLY A 236 22.21 26.41 -3.76
C GLY A 236 22.43 27.29 -2.53
N SER A 237 21.64 28.37 -2.44
CA SER A 237 21.59 29.24 -1.27
C SER A 237 21.18 28.48 0.00
N VAL A 238 21.40 29.09 1.18
CA VAL A 238 20.95 28.51 2.46
C VAL A 238 19.44 28.25 2.44
N GLU A 239 18.65 29.15 1.88
CA GLU A 239 17.19 29.01 1.81
C GLU A 239 16.77 27.83 0.91
N GLU A 240 17.40 27.67 -0.26
CA GLU A 240 17.12 26.55 -1.17
C GLU A 240 17.49 25.20 -0.56
N ARG A 241 18.63 25.14 0.14
CA ARG A 241 19.05 23.93 0.86
C ARG A 241 18.12 23.57 2.00
N LEU A 242 17.64 24.57 2.76
CA LEU A 242 16.65 24.35 3.83
C LEU A 242 15.32 23.85 3.26
N LYS A 243 14.84 24.44 2.15
CA LYS A 243 13.63 23.95 1.46
C LYS A 243 13.78 22.51 1.01
N HIS A 244 14.90 22.19 0.36
CA HIS A 244 15.20 20.82 -0.08
C HIS A 244 15.26 19.85 1.11
N ALA A 245 16.01 20.18 2.16
CA ALA A 245 16.13 19.31 3.35
C ALA A 245 14.78 19.04 4.02
N LEU A 246 13.89 20.04 4.08
CA LEU A 246 12.54 19.88 4.63
C LEU A 246 11.65 18.98 3.77
N VAL A 247 11.72 19.12 2.44
CA VAL A 247 10.92 18.31 1.48
C VAL A 247 11.40 16.86 1.46
N HIS A 248 12.72 16.64 1.52
CA HIS A 248 13.34 15.32 1.40
C HIS A 248 13.67 14.65 2.74
N GLY A 249 13.37 15.28 3.88
CA GLY A 249 13.65 14.73 5.20
C GLY A 249 15.14 14.53 5.50
N VAL A 250 16.02 15.33 4.91
CA VAL A 250 17.47 15.23 5.11
C VAL A 250 17.81 15.78 6.50
N THR A 251 18.33 14.90 7.37
CA THR A 251 18.73 15.25 8.75
C THR A 251 20.24 15.32 8.95
N GLU A 252 21.03 14.97 7.94
CA GLU A 252 22.49 15.04 7.94
C GLU A 252 22.97 16.37 7.34
N PHE A 253 23.92 17.03 8.00
CA PHE A 253 24.43 18.37 7.68
C PHE A 253 25.72 18.35 6.85
#